data_AF-A0A8T3Q5N1-F1
#
_entry.id   AF-A0A8T3Q5N1-F1
#
_cell.length_a   1.000
_cell.length_b   1.000
_cell.length_c   1.000
_cell.angle_alpha   90.00
_cell.angle_beta   90.00
_cell.angle_gamma   90.00
#
_symmetry.space_group_name_H-M   'P 1'
#
loop_
_entity.id
_entity.type
_entity.pdbx_description
1 polymer ?
#
loop_
_entity_poly.entity_id
_entity_poly.type
_entity_poly.pdbx_seq_one_letter_code
_entity_poly.pdbx_strand_id
1 'polypeptide(L)'
;MQLKPTANDDNSALEWETYKDLLINRSLFDKGLLVIQTNSEKIIQDPPTTSNSFTLNNRQLTFYYGKTQKSDSKPLILAKKLLLQLDPNLKTEVTLQTTKRRDEVFLPLLLAQDTNNIGLYVYLWTSNPRELNFSRFRNFVTCGCFFGSALEAVTDSDEKLAFINHNLPSGLKIKTLNLITEVSSPYEEVLFSEQEKIALLIKNFSKQGQDQELIFHLPYYDYALFGIKFFLRSVITFSDLDKFIQLIFMKAENYEMRLRHIFGKHNINLSIQSPFDNLFGDIKEANVITRHLLACLNLPYQQQDYSGLLPEQLATLEQDLVEVIITKLQTHNYYLDHQETWLDLTNRNNTGITNLEDVFKLANSMMIAIASKGKKHNETCSILPLTEKQIQVHHSSIKISDSYPSVFNMTVVDPVITYSAKNKGILFYQDAGRETLAELLTDKKILQYAYKNISFFANHASQIGDNYDTNTRPSLATILHKS
;
A
#
# COMPACT_ATOMS: atom_id res chain seq x y z
N MET A 1 -57.07 3.87 -9.03
CA MET A 1 -56.38 2.94 -9.94
C MET A 1 -54.96 2.80 -9.42
N GLN A 2 -54.72 1.73 -8.67
CA GLN A 2 -53.43 1.42 -8.05
C GLN A 2 -52.44 1.02 -9.15
N LEU A 3 -51.31 1.71 -9.23
CA LEU A 3 -50.15 1.20 -9.96
C LEU A 3 -49.45 0.20 -9.05
N LYS A 4 -49.43 -1.06 -9.49
CA LYS A 4 -48.68 -2.15 -8.86
C LYS A 4 -47.19 -1.79 -8.82
N PRO A 5 -46.50 -2.03 -7.70
CA PRO A 5 -45.04 -2.13 -7.72
C PRO A 5 -44.68 -3.38 -8.54
N THR A 6 -43.91 -3.20 -9.60
CA THR A 6 -43.19 -4.31 -10.24
C THR A 6 -42.10 -4.75 -9.27
N ALA A 7 -42.35 -5.88 -8.61
CA ALA A 7 -41.37 -6.59 -7.81
C ALA A 7 -40.18 -6.98 -8.71
N ASN A 8 -39.01 -6.40 -8.45
CA ASN A 8 -37.69 -6.92 -8.82
C ASN A 8 -36.53 -6.09 -8.22
N ASP A 9 -36.59 -5.70 -6.94
CA ASP A 9 -35.48 -4.98 -6.27
C ASP A 9 -35.15 -5.46 -4.83
N ASP A 10 -35.65 -6.61 -4.39
CA ASP A 10 -35.44 -7.10 -3.01
C ASP A 10 -34.11 -7.83 -2.74
N ASN A 11 -33.23 -8.00 -3.73
CA ASN A 11 -31.95 -8.71 -3.52
C ASN A 11 -30.75 -7.80 -3.20
N SER A 12 -30.85 -6.48 -3.40
CA SER A 12 -29.74 -5.54 -3.11
C SER A 12 -29.67 -5.13 -1.64
N ALA A 13 -30.80 -5.13 -0.93
CA ALA A 13 -30.92 -4.74 0.48
C ALA A 13 -30.31 -5.77 1.46
N LEU A 14 -30.06 -7.01 1.01
CA LEU A 14 -29.52 -8.10 1.84
C LEU A 14 -27.98 -8.17 1.87
N GLU A 15 -27.30 -7.45 0.98
CA GLU A 15 -25.84 -7.52 0.86
C GLU A 15 -25.08 -6.54 1.77
N TRP A 16 -25.75 -5.49 2.27
CA TRP A 16 -25.12 -4.43 3.05
C TRP A 16 -25.68 -4.36 4.47
N GLU A 17 -24.81 -4.44 5.47
CA GLU A 17 -25.16 -4.24 6.88
C GLU A 17 -24.76 -2.84 7.34
N THR A 18 -25.66 -2.16 8.04
CA THR A 18 -25.41 -0.79 8.54
C THR A 18 -24.76 -0.85 9.92
N TYR A 19 -23.67 -0.09 10.10
CA TYR A 19 -23.04 0.17 11.38
C TYR A 19 -22.82 1.68 11.55
N LYS A 20 -23.67 2.33 12.36
CA LYS A 20 -23.72 3.79 12.51
C LYS A 20 -23.84 4.48 11.14
N ASP A 21 -22.81 5.23 10.73
CA ASP A 21 -22.72 5.98 9.48
C ASP A 21 -22.02 5.20 8.34
N LEU A 22 -21.67 3.94 8.57
CA LEU A 22 -21.04 3.05 7.58
C LEU A 22 -21.99 1.95 7.11
N LEU A 23 -21.85 1.56 5.85
CA LEU A 23 -22.43 0.37 5.24
C LEU A 23 -21.30 -0.62 4.95
N ILE A 24 -21.47 -1.88 5.34
CA ILE A 24 -20.47 -2.93 5.18
C ILE A 24 -21.03 -4.04 4.29
N ASN A 25 -20.34 -4.41 3.22
CA ASN A 25 -20.78 -5.48 2.34
C ASN A 25 -20.55 -6.85 3.00
N ARG A 26 -21.63 -7.49 3.43
CA ARG A 26 -21.63 -8.80 4.07
C ARG A 26 -21.06 -9.89 3.16
N SER A 27 -21.46 -9.91 1.90
CA SER A 27 -21.05 -10.97 0.97
C SER A 27 -19.54 -10.97 0.71
N LEU A 28 -18.91 -9.79 0.66
CA LEU A 28 -17.46 -9.65 0.52
C LEU A 28 -16.74 -9.87 1.86
N PHE A 29 -17.35 -9.49 2.98
CA PHE A 29 -16.82 -9.79 4.33
C PHE A 29 -16.76 -11.30 4.61
N ASP A 30 -17.77 -12.06 4.17
CA ASP A 30 -17.77 -13.53 4.23
C ASP A 30 -16.69 -14.16 3.34
N LYS A 31 -16.17 -13.39 2.36
CA LYS A 31 -15.00 -13.72 1.54
C LYS A 31 -13.70 -13.18 2.12
N GLY A 32 -13.75 -12.55 3.31
CA GLY A 32 -12.60 -12.03 4.03
C GLY A 32 -12.07 -10.68 3.54
N LEU A 33 -12.91 -9.91 2.84
CA LEU A 33 -12.61 -8.53 2.46
C LEU A 33 -13.58 -7.57 3.15
N LEU A 34 -13.04 -6.58 3.86
CA LEU A 34 -13.87 -5.55 4.47
C LEU A 34 -14.14 -4.45 3.44
N VAL A 35 -15.33 -4.48 2.84
CA VAL A 35 -15.75 -3.47 1.86
C VAL A 35 -16.78 -2.55 2.49
N ILE A 36 -16.44 -1.27 2.56
CA ILE A 36 -17.17 -0.25 3.31
C ILE A 36 -17.59 0.88 2.40
N GLN A 37 -18.76 1.46 2.68
CA GLN A 37 -19.24 2.68 2.08
C GLN A 37 -19.81 3.62 3.16
N THR A 38 -19.73 4.93 2.95
CA THR A 38 -20.37 5.91 3.83
C THR A 38 -21.85 6.09 3.49
N ASN A 39 -22.71 6.14 4.52
CA ASN A 39 -24.17 6.25 4.37
C ASN A 39 -24.64 7.67 3.99
N SER A 40 -23.78 8.68 4.20
CA SER A 40 -24.14 10.10 4.11
C SER A 40 -24.05 10.73 2.71
N GLU A 41 -23.53 10.03 1.70
CA GLU A 41 -23.24 10.63 0.38
C GLU A 41 -24.12 10.04 -0.73
N LYS A 42 -24.90 10.91 -1.38
CA LYS A 42 -26.00 10.52 -2.28
C LYS A 42 -25.60 10.05 -3.68
N ILE A 43 -24.32 9.94 -4.03
CA ILE A 43 -23.88 9.35 -5.31
C ILE A 43 -22.54 8.67 -5.06
N ILE A 44 -22.52 7.33 -5.09
CA ILE A 44 -21.27 6.57 -5.12
C ILE A 44 -20.94 6.29 -6.59
N GLN A 45 -19.78 6.73 -7.03
CA GLN A 45 -19.21 6.26 -8.29
C GLN A 45 -18.64 4.86 -8.03
N ASP A 46 -19.17 3.85 -8.72
CA ASP A 46 -18.68 2.46 -8.75
C ASP A 46 -18.75 1.65 -7.44
N PRO A 47 -19.85 1.64 -6.67
CA PRO A 47 -20.01 0.62 -5.62
C PRO A 47 -19.99 -0.78 -6.26
N PRO A 48 -19.59 -1.84 -5.52
CA PRO A 48 -19.60 -3.20 -6.05
C PRO A 48 -21.00 -3.52 -6.57
N THR A 49 -21.09 -3.79 -7.86
CA THR A 49 -22.36 -4.01 -8.57
C THR A 49 -22.92 -5.41 -8.36
N THR A 50 -22.14 -6.30 -7.73
CA THR A 50 -22.48 -7.70 -7.45
C THR A 50 -21.78 -8.18 -6.18
N SER A 51 -22.35 -9.17 -5.50
CA SER A 51 -21.76 -9.89 -4.35
C SER A 51 -20.37 -10.49 -4.58
N ASN A 52 -19.95 -10.62 -5.84
CA ASN A 52 -18.74 -11.34 -6.23
C ASN A 52 -17.67 -10.46 -6.85
N SER A 53 -17.84 -9.14 -6.91
CA SER A 53 -16.81 -8.27 -7.48
C SER A 53 -16.74 -6.91 -6.82
N PHE A 54 -15.56 -6.28 -6.92
CA PHE A 54 -15.29 -4.96 -6.37
C PHE A 54 -14.20 -4.26 -7.19
N THR A 55 -14.10 -2.94 -7.03
CA THR A 55 -13.10 -2.11 -7.69
C THR A 55 -12.10 -1.56 -6.68
N LEU A 56 -10.82 -1.85 -6.88
CA LEU A 56 -9.73 -1.28 -6.08
C LEU A 56 -8.74 -0.59 -7.00
N ASN A 57 -8.56 0.73 -6.85
CA ASN A 57 -7.63 1.51 -7.66
C ASN A 57 -7.82 1.29 -9.19
N ASN A 58 -9.07 1.39 -9.66
CA ASN A 58 -9.49 1.14 -11.05
C ASN A 58 -9.28 -0.30 -11.57
N ARG A 59 -8.99 -1.26 -10.67
CA ARG A 59 -8.91 -2.69 -10.99
C ARG A 59 -10.20 -3.37 -10.55
N GLN A 60 -10.98 -3.87 -11.51
CA GLN A 60 -12.13 -4.72 -11.23
C GLN A 60 -11.63 -6.13 -10.88
N LEU A 61 -11.90 -6.56 -9.65
CA LEU A 61 -11.57 -7.86 -9.12
C LEU A 61 -12.85 -8.66 -8.95
N THR A 62 -12.85 -9.90 -9.42
CA THR A 62 -14.03 -10.80 -9.38
C THR A 62 -13.63 -12.14 -8.78
N PHE A 63 -14.47 -12.65 -7.87
CA PHE A 63 -14.35 -13.98 -7.31
C PHE A 63 -14.84 -15.03 -8.32
N TYR A 64 -14.04 -16.07 -8.51
CA TYR A 64 -14.37 -17.23 -9.35
C TYR A 64 -14.35 -18.49 -8.51
N TYR A 65 -15.38 -19.32 -8.68
CA TYR A 65 -15.57 -20.61 -8.01
C TYR A 65 -15.39 -21.75 -9.02
N GLY A 66 -14.58 -22.76 -8.66
CA GLY A 66 -14.34 -23.95 -9.48
C GLY A 66 -13.07 -23.85 -10.35
N LYS A 67 -13.02 -24.64 -11.44
CA LYS A 67 -11.86 -24.64 -12.34
C LYS A 67 -11.70 -23.25 -12.97
N THR A 68 -10.53 -22.63 -12.80
CA THR A 68 -10.14 -21.38 -13.44
C THR A 68 -10.52 -21.42 -14.92
N GLN A 69 -11.20 -20.37 -15.42
CA GLN A 69 -11.86 -20.36 -16.74
C GLN A 69 -10.95 -20.72 -17.94
N LYS A 70 -9.61 -20.73 -17.81
CA LYS A 70 -8.64 -21.15 -18.84
C LYS A 70 -7.37 -21.77 -18.24
N SER A 71 -6.61 -22.48 -19.09
CA SER A 71 -5.35 -23.20 -18.81
C SER A 71 -4.42 -22.43 -17.87
N ASP A 72 -3.87 -23.11 -16.86
CA ASP A 72 -2.99 -22.49 -15.87
C ASP A 72 -1.88 -21.65 -16.54
N SER A 73 -1.93 -20.33 -16.36
CA SER A 73 -0.88 -19.43 -16.81
C SER A 73 0.44 -19.80 -16.12
N LYS A 74 1.60 -19.53 -16.74
CA LYS A 74 2.90 -19.82 -16.11
C LYS A 74 3.04 -19.21 -14.71
N PRO A 75 2.62 -17.95 -14.45
CA PRO A 75 2.59 -17.38 -13.10
C PRO A 75 1.70 -18.18 -12.13
N LEU A 76 0.52 -18.62 -12.56
CA LEU A 76 -0.39 -19.40 -11.71
C LEU A 76 0.17 -20.79 -11.37
N ILE A 77 0.77 -21.50 -12.35
CA ILE A 77 1.44 -22.78 -12.11
C ILE A 77 2.54 -22.60 -11.06
N LEU A 78 3.33 -21.53 -11.21
CA LEU A 78 4.39 -21.21 -10.27
C LEU A 78 3.85 -20.92 -8.88
N ALA A 79 2.84 -20.04 -8.79
CA ALA A 79 2.21 -19.68 -7.54
C ALA A 79 1.70 -20.92 -6.80
N LYS A 80 0.95 -21.80 -7.49
CA LYS A 80 0.45 -23.06 -6.93
C LYS A 80 1.58 -23.96 -6.43
N LYS A 81 2.65 -24.14 -7.22
CA LYS A 81 3.81 -24.96 -6.82
C LYS A 81 4.47 -24.45 -5.55
N LEU A 82 4.59 -23.15 -5.39
CA LEU A 82 5.21 -22.53 -4.22
C LEU A 82 4.32 -22.62 -2.99
N LEU A 83 3.04 -22.31 -3.13
CA LEU A 83 2.10 -22.40 -2.03
C LEU A 83 1.94 -23.86 -1.55
N LEU A 84 1.99 -24.83 -2.46
CA LEU A 84 1.98 -26.26 -2.11
C LEU A 84 3.21 -26.71 -1.30
N GLN A 85 4.33 -25.96 -1.37
CA GLN A 85 5.50 -26.23 -0.51
C GLN A 85 5.31 -25.71 0.92
N LEU A 86 4.39 -24.76 1.14
CA LEU A 86 4.01 -24.30 2.47
C LEU A 86 2.85 -25.12 3.05
N ASP A 87 1.85 -25.40 2.22
CA ASP A 87 0.70 -26.22 2.56
C ASP A 87 0.48 -27.28 1.47
N PRO A 88 0.97 -28.53 1.69
CA PRO A 88 0.74 -29.64 0.76
C PRO A 88 -0.73 -29.96 0.51
N ASN A 89 -1.63 -29.52 1.40
CA ASN A 89 -3.07 -29.75 1.32
C ASN A 89 -3.84 -28.60 0.66
N LEU A 90 -3.13 -27.62 0.08
CA LEU A 90 -3.76 -26.48 -0.58
C LEU A 90 -4.71 -26.95 -1.69
N LYS A 91 -6.01 -26.75 -1.49
CA LYS A 91 -7.08 -27.09 -2.44
C LYS A 91 -7.90 -25.83 -2.76
N THR A 92 -7.30 -24.90 -3.52
CA THR A 92 -7.97 -23.64 -3.85
C THR A 92 -9.00 -23.83 -4.96
N GLU A 93 -10.29 -23.78 -4.62
CA GLU A 93 -11.40 -23.71 -5.59
C GLU A 93 -11.90 -22.27 -5.81
N VAL A 94 -11.51 -21.34 -4.93
CA VAL A 94 -11.86 -19.92 -5.04
C VAL A 94 -10.62 -19.11 -5.38
N THR A 95 -10.75 -18.27 -6.39
CA THR A 95 -9.69 -17.34 -6.82
C THR A 95 -10.26 -15.96 -7.01
N LEU A 96 -9.43 -14.95 -6.81
CA LEU A 96 -9.76 -13.57 -7.17
C LEU A 96 -8.96 -13.20 -8.43
N GLN A 97 -9.64 -12.73 -9.46
CA GLN A 97 -9.00 -12.44 -10.75
C GLN A 97 -9.36 -11.04 -11.23
N THR A 98 -8.45 -10.42 -11.97
CA THR A 98 -8.75 -9.15 -12.62
C THR A 98 -9.40 -9.37 -13.99
N THR A 99 -10.36 -8.53 -14.35
CA THR A 99 -11.02 -8.62 -15.68
C THR A 99 -10.07 -8.26 -16.83
N LYS A 100 -9.11 -7.36 -16.58
CA LYS A 100 -8.16 -6.84 -17.59
C LYS A 100 -6.90 -7.70 -17.77
N ARG A 101 -6.39 -8.33 -16.71
CA ARG A 101 -5.20 -9.19 -16.73
C ARG A 101 -5.55 -10.59 -16.23
N ARG A 102 -5.74 -11.50 -17.18
CA ARG A 102 -6.19 -12.88 -16.93
C ARG A 102 -5.15 -13.76 -16.24
N ASP A 103 -3.89 -13.36 -16.22
CA ASP A 103 -2.79 -14.03 -15.53
C ASP A 103 -2.62 -13.59 -14.07
N GLU A 104 -3.24 -12.46 -13.70
CA GLU A 104 -3.28 -11.95 -12.34
C GLU A 104 -4.37 -12.66 -11.53
N VAL A 105 -3.97 -13.75 -10.88
CA VAL A 105 -4.84 -14.65 -10.10
C VAL A 105 -4.36 -14.68 -8.66
N PHE A 106 -5.15 -14.12 -7.74
CA PHE A 106 -4.87 -14.20 -6.32
C PHE A 106 -5.46 -15.48 -5.74
N LEU A 107 -4.64 -16.18 -4.98
CA LEU A 107 -4.95 -17.43 -4.31
C LEU A 107 -5.15 -17.18 -2.81
N PRO A 108 -6.16 -17.78 -2.17
CA PRO A 108 -6.28 -17.75 -0.72
C PRO A 108 -5.11 -18.53 -0.11
N LEU A 109 -4.45 -17.91 0.86
CA LEU A 109 -3.37 -18.49 1.64
C LEU A 109 -3.73 -18.40 3.12
N LEU A 110 -3.53 -19.49 3.85
CA LEU A 110 -3.66 -19.54 5.29
C LEU A 110 -2.28 -19.66 5.93
N LEU A 111 -1.96 -18.73 6.83
CA LEU A 111 -0.77 -18.78 7.66
C LEU A 111 -1.18 -19.27 9.04
N ALA A 112 -0.67 -20.45 9.41
CA ALA A 112 -0.86 -20.99 10.75
C ALA A 112 0.06 -20.28 11.74
N GLN A 113 -0.51 -19.79 12.85
CA GLN A 113 0.24 -19.28 13.99
C GLN A 113 -0.40 -19.86 15.25
N ASP A 114 0.28 -20.76 15.95
CA ASP A 114 -0.08 -21.37 17.25
C ASP A 114 -1.60 -21.56 17.53
N THR A 115 -2.33 -20.49 17.88
CA THR A 115 -3.77 -20.48 18.18
C THR A 115 -4.68 -19.68 17.21
N ASN A 116 -4.13 -18.96 16.23
CA ASN A 116 -4.89 -18.14 15.27
C ASN A 116 -4.45 -18.41 13.83
N ASN A 117 -5.42 -18.66 12.96
CA ASN A 117 -5.18 -18.72 11.53
C ASN A 117 -5.39 -17.34 10.91
N ILE A 118 -4.41 -16.88 10.14
CA ILE A 118 -4.47 -15.61 9.40
C ILE A 118 -4.55 -15.93 7.92
N GLY A 119 -5.66 -15.56 7.30
CA GLY A 119 -5.85 -15.72 5.87
C GLY A 119 -5.61 -14.41 5.10
N LEU A 120 -5.16 -14.55 3.86
CA LEU A 120 -4.94 -13.46 2.91
C LEU A 120 -5.06 -13.96 1.46
N TYR A 121 -5.27 -13.05 0.52
CA TYR A 121 -5.20 -13.34 -0.92
C TYR A 121 -3.86 -12.89 -1.50
N VAL A 122 -3.11 -13.82 -2.09
CA VAL A 122 -1.76 -13.58 -2.62
C VAL A 122 -1.67 -13.85 -4.12
N TYR A 123 -1.00 -12.96 -4.84
CA TYR A 123 -0.59 -13.16 -6.23
C TYR A 123 0.93 -13.24 -6.29
N LEU A 124 1.45 -14.37 -6.78
CA LEU A 124 2.87 -14.63 -6.89
C LEU A 124 3.32 -14.60 -8.35
N TRP A 125 4.41 -13.89 -8.65
CA TRP A 125 4.93 -13.78 -10.01
C TRP A 125 6.42 -13.42 -10.04
N THR A 126 7.07 -13.60 -11.19
CA THR A 126 8.46 -13.21 -11.42
C THR A 126 8.60 -12.62 -12.83
N SER A 127 9.54 -11.71 -13.01
CA SER A 127 9.90 -11.16 -14.33
C SER A 127 10.62 -12.20 -15.22
N ASN A 128 11.28 -13.20 -14.62
CA ASN A 128 11.97 -14.26 -15.35
C ASN A 128 11.61 -15.67 -14.80
N PRO A 129 10.67 -16.38 -15.43
CA PRO A 129 10.17 -17.66 -14.95
C PRO A 129 11.07 -18.86 -15.31
N ARG A 130 12.25 -18.65 -15.91
CA ARG A 130 13.09 -19.76 -16.41
C ARG A 130 13.96 -20.41 -15.33
N GLU A 131 14.20 -19.77 -14.19
CA GLU A 131 15.15 -20.22 -13.16
C GLU A 131 14.52 -20.26 -11.76
N LEU A 132 13.46 -21.02 -11.59
CA LEU A 132 12.73 -21.07 -10.32
C LEU A 132 13.16 -22.26 -9.47
N ASN A 133 14.37 -22.17 -8.91
CA ASN A 133 14.80 -23.02 -7.80
C ASN A 133 14.43 -22.33 -6.49
N PHE A 134 13.16 -22.42 -6.10
CA PHE A 134 12.74 -21.94 -4.79
C PHE A 134 13.36 -22.82 -3.71
N SER A 135 14.30 -22.23 -2.97
CA SER A 135 14.92 -22.82 -1.78
C SER A 135 14.55 -22.03 -0.53
N ARG A 136 13.42 -21.30 -0.58
CA ARG A 136 13.03 -20.22 0.33
C ARG A 136 13.89 -18.96 0.16
N PHE A 137 13.43 -17.82 0.67
CA PHE A 137 14.10 -16.54 0.55
C PHE A 137 14.94 -16.24 1.79
N ARG A 138 15.90 -15.33 1.62
CA ARG A 138 16.68 -14.74 2.73
C ARG A 138 16.46 -13.24 2.84
N ASN A 139 16.34 -12.57 1.70
CA ASN A 139 16.21 -11.13 1.61
C ASN A 139 14.79 -10.77 1.22
N PHE A 140 14.22 -9.81 1.92
CA PHE A 140 12.87 -9.34 1.69
C PHE A 140 12.88 -7.83 1.52
N VAL A 141 11.95 -7.33 0.73
CA VAL A 141 11.71 -5.90 0.58
C VAL A 141 10.22 -5.63 0.61
N THR A 142 9.83 -4.61 1.37
CA THR A 142 8.45 -4.13 1.45
C THR A 142 8.44 -2.62 1.64
N CYS A 143 7.25 -2.00 1.59
CA CYS A 143 7.06 -0.59 1.88
C CYS A 143 5.73 -0.36 2.60
N GLY A 144 5.56 0.82 3.16
CA GLY A 144 4.27 1.26 3.72
C GLY A 144 4.16 2.77 3.78
N CYS A 145 3.14 3.32 3.10
CA CYS A 145 2.85 4.74 3.06
C CYS A 145 2.05 5.20 4.29
N PHE A 146 2.61 5.14 5.50
CA PHE A 146 1.87 5.32 6.77
C PHE A 146 1.20 6.68 7.00
N PHE A 147 1.56 7.72 6.27
CA PHE A 147 1.03 9.06 6.49
C PHE A 147 -0.30 9.20 5.74
N GLY A 148 -1.35 8.61 6.30
CA GLY A 148 -2.73 8.64 5.80
C GLY A 148 -3.46 9.96 6.06
N SER A 149 -4.79 9.96 6.02
CA SER A 149 -5.66 11.15 6.19
C SER A 149 -5.62 11.83 7.58
N ALA A 150 -4.73 11.40 8.48
CA ALA A 150 -4.54 12.02 9.78
C ALA A 150 -3.94 13.43 9.70
N LEU A 151 -3.19 13.71 8.63
CA LEU A 151 -2.66 15.04 8.36
C LEU A 151 -3.67 15.82 7.51
N GLU A 152 -4.38 16.74 8.15
CA GLU A 152 -5.45 17.55 7.55
C GLU A 152 -4.91 18.94 7.21
N ALA A 153 -5.20 19.42 6.02
CA ALA A 153 -5.09 20.83 5.68
C ALA A 153 -6.46 21.48 5.65
N VAL A 154 -6.52 22.72 6.13
CA VAL A 154 -7.66 23.61 5.96
C VAL A 154 -7.28 24.65 4.93
N THR A 155 -8.11 24.79 3.90
CA THR A 155 -7.91 25.74 2.80
C THR A 155 -8.30 27.16 3.21
N ASP A 156 -8.02 28.13 2.34
CA ASP A 156 -8.54 29.50 2.44
C ASP A 156 -10.07 29.58 2.33
N SER A 157 -10.71 28.61 1.67
CA SER A 157 -12.16 28.43 1.63
C SER A 157 -12.76 27.66 2.83
N ASP A 158 -11.95 27.38 3.86
CA ASP A 158 -12.29 26.57 5.03
C ASP A 158 -12.73 25.11 4.70
N GLU A 159 -12.35 24.59 3.51
CA GLU A 159 -12.48 23.16 3.18
C GLU A 159 -11.37 22.35 3.89
N LYS A 160 -11.73 21.16 4.37
CA LYS A 160 -10.81 20.19 4.95
C LYS A 160 -10.44 19.13 3.92
N LEU A 161 -9.16 18.82 3.81
CA LEU A 161 -8.64 17.77 2.93
C LEU A 161 -7.43 17.05 3.53
N ALA A 162 -7.28 15.77 3.19
CA ALA A 162 -6.09 15.01 3.51
C ALA A 162 -4.85 15.60 2.80
N PHE A 163 -3.91 16.16 3.57
CA PHE A 163 -2.75 16.89 3.05
C PHE A 163 -1.56 15.98 2.75
N ILE A 164 -1.87 14.92 2.02
CA ILE A 164 -0.99 13.80 1.66
C ILE A 164 -1.20 13.40 0.18
N ASN A 165 -2.13 14.06 -0.51
CA ASN A 165 -2.40 13.86 -1.93
C ASN A 165 -1.50 14.77 -2.78
N HIS A 166 -0.69 14.16 -3.64
CA HIS A 166 0.25 14.84 -4.55
C HIS A 166 -0.44 15.75 -5.59
N ASN A 167 -1.73 15.52 -5.87
CA ASN A 167 -2.49 16.19 -6.91
C ASN A 167 -3.53 17.16 -6.32
N LEU A 168 -3.04 18.21 -5.66
CA LEU A 168 -3.91 19.28 -5.19
C LEU A 168 -4.35 20.17 -6.37
N PRO A 169 -5.60 20.69 -6.37
CA PRO A 169 -6.07 21.63 -7.39
C PRO A 169 -5.18 22.87 -7.52
N SER A 170 -5.00 23.34 -8.75
CA SER A 170 -4.28 24.60 -9.02
C SER A 170 -4.97 25.78 -8.33
N GLY A 171 -4.18 26.69 -7.74
CA GLY A 171 -4.67 27.88 -7.05
C GLY A 171 -5.10 27.66 -5.60
N LEU A 172 -5.08 26.41 -5.11
CA LEU A 172 -5.35 26.10 -3.71
C LEU A 172 -4.32 26.76 -2.78
N LYS A 173 -4.79 27.38 -1.70
CA LYS A 173 -3.95 27.88 -0.61
C LYS A 173 -4.34 27.21 0.69
N ILE A 174 -3.34 26.77 1.45
CA ILE A 174 -3.54 26.20 2.77
C ILE A 174 -3.40 27.30 3.81
N LYS A 175 -4.41 27.40 4.68
CA LYS A 175 -4.48 28.34 5.79
C LYS A 175 -3.89 27.76 7.06
N THR A 176 -4.09 26.47 7.32
CA THR A 176 -3.49 25.78 8.47
C THR A 176 -3.35 24.28 8.21
N LEU A 177 -2.36 23.68 8.87
CA LEU A 177 -2.15 22.24 8.94
C LEU A 177 -2.46 21.72 10.34
N ASN A 178 -3.22 20.64 10.44
CA ASN A 178 -3.61 20.00 11.69
C ASN A 178 -3.25 18.52 11.64
N LEU A 179 -2.76 17.99 12.77
CA LEU A 179 -2.68 16.55 12.98
C LEU A 179 -3.89 16.12 13.80
N ILE A 180 -4.70 15.22 13.26
CA ILE A 180 -5.85 14.72 14.00
C ILE A 180 -5.34 13.62 14.96
N THR A 181 -5.16 14.02 16.21
CA THR A 181 -4.52 13.19 17.25
C THR A 181 -5.51 12.50 18.18
N GLU A 182 -6.77 12.95 18.21
CA GLU A 182 -7.81 12.42 19.11
C GLU A 182 -8.36 11.06 18.66
N VAL A 183 -8.14 10.67 17.40
CA VAL A 183 -8.67 9.44 16.80
C VAL A 183 -7.52 8.69 16.12
N SER A 184 -7.32 7.41 16.45
CA SER A 184 -6.37 6.56 15.74
C SER A 184 -6.73 6.52 14.25
N SER A 185 -5.77 6.84 13.39
CA SER A 185 -5.94 6.79 11.94
C SER A 185 -6.29 5.35 11.52
N PRO A 186 -7.50 5.09 10.98
CA PRO A 186 -7.90 3.76 10.54
C PRO A 186 -6.89 3.16 9.57
N TYR A 187 -6.40 3.98 8.65
CA TYR A 187 -5.41 3.59 7.67
C TYR A 187 -4.09 3.13 8.31
N GLU A 188 -3.57 3.89 9.29
CA GLU A 188 -2.35 3.50 10.01
C GLU A 188 -2.54 2.16 10.73
N GLU A 189 -3.68 1.97 11.40
CA GLU A 189 -3.97 0.71 12.12
C GLU A 189 -4.08 -0.50 11.18
N VAL A 190 -4.75 -0.34 10.02
CA VAL A 190 -4.77 -1.40 8.99
C VAL A 190 -3.37 -1.70 8.52
N LEU A 191 -2.55 -0.69 8.19
CA LEU A 191 -1.20 -0.92 7.71
C LEU A 191 -0.34 -1.66 8.73
N PHE A 192 -0.39 -1.28 10.02
CA PHE A 192 0.36 -2.01 11.04
C PHE A 192 -0.12 -3.45 11.18
N SER A 193 -1.44 -3.70 11.09
CA SER A 193 -1.96 -5.06 11.05
C SER A 193 -1.45 -5.84 9.84
N GLU A 194 -1.36 -5.22 8.66
CA GLU A 194 -0.76 -5.86 7.48
C GLU A 194 0.72 -6.17 7.67
N GLN A 195 1.49 -5.30 8.36
CA GLN A 195 2.90 -5.55 8.62
C GLN A 195 3.13 -6.77 9.52
N GLU A 196 2.24 -7.03 10.50
CA GLU A 196 2.30 -8.26 11.28
C GLU A 196 2.14 -9.50 10.39
N LYS A 197 1.31 -9.43 9.35
CA LYS A 197 1.16 -10.55 8.40
C LYS A 197 2.32 -10.67 7.45
N ILE A 198 2.89 -9.55 7.01
CA ILE A 198 4.11 -9.56 6.20
C ILE A 198 5.25 -10.23 7.00
N ALA A 199 5.36 -9.96 8.30
CA ALA A 199 6.31 -10.67 9.17
C ALA A 199 6.07 -12.19 9.19
N LEU A 200 4.80 -12.63 9.25
CA LEU A 200 4.45 -14.05 9.16
C LEU A 200 4.75 -14.65 7.78
N LEU A 201 4.49 -13.92 6.69
CA LEU A 201 4.87 -14.34 5.34
C LEU A 201 6.38 -14.54 5.25
N ILE A 202 7.16 -13.55 5.70
CA ILE A 202 8.62 -13.62 5.75
C ILE A 202 9.04 -14.89 6.50
N LYS A 203 8.52 -15.11 7.71
CA LYS A 203 8.86 -16.30 8.51
C LYS A 203 8.55 -17.61 7.77
N ASN A 204 7.40 -17.72 7.11
CA ASN A 204 6.99 -18.93 6.40
C ASN A 204 7.81 -19.17 5.11
N PHE A 205 8.12 -18.11 4.38
CA PHE A 205 8.88 -18.19 3.13
C PHE A 205 10.40 -18.07 3.33
N SER A 206 10.90 -18.01 4.57
CA SER A 206 12.33 -17.91 4.89
C SER A 206 13.03 -19.26 5.04
N LYS A 207 14.32 -19.30 4.67
CA LYS A 207 15.22 -20.43 4.96
C LYS A 207 15.30 -20.70 6.48
N GLN A 208 15.09 -21.95 6.89
CA GLN A 208 15.23 -22.34 8.31
C GLN A 208 16.68 -22.19 8.76
N GLY A 209 16.88 -21.66 9.98
CA GLY A 209 18.20 -21.52 10.58
C GLY A 209 19.10 -20.43 9.97
N GLN A 210 18.54 -19.52 9.16
CA GLN A 210 19.25 -18.34 8.65
C GLN A 210 18.57 -17.05 9.11
N ASP A 211 19.37 -15.99 9.22
CA ASP A 211 18.87 -14.65 9.51
C ASP A 211 17.99 -14.14 8.37
N GLN A 212 16.88 -13.52 8.75
CA GLN A 212 15.85 -13.03 7.84
C GLN A 212 16.04 -11.53 7.71
N GLU A 213 16.47 -11.07 6.53
CA GLU A 213 16.78 -9.66 6.29
C GLU A 213 15.59 -9.00 5.60
N LEU A 214 15.06 -7.92 6.18
CA LEU A 214 13.99 -7.12 5.60
C LEU A 214 14.45 -5.68 5.42
N ILE A 215 14.41 -5.20 4.18
CA ILE A 215 14.46 -3.77 3.87
C ILE A 215 13.03 -3.24 3.82
N PHE A 216 12.75 -2.24 4.64
CA PHE A 216 11.46 -1.56 4.70
C PHE A 216 11.62 -0.13 4.21
N HIS A 217 10.95 0.21 3.10
CA HIS A 217 10.86 1.60 2.66
C HIS A 217 9.80 2.34 3.46
N LEU A 218 10.25 3.27 4.31
CA LEU A 218 9.40 4.24 4.99
C LEU A 218 9.53 5.60 4.25
N PRO A 219 8.45 6.14 3.65
CA PRO A 219 8.57 7.22 2.68
C PRO A 219 8.68 8.64 3.27
N TYR A 220 9.35 8.83 4.41
CA TYR A 220 9.38 10.13 5.10
C TYR A 220 10.06 11.23 4.27
N TYR A 221 11.14 10.94 3.55
CA TYR A 221 11.74 11.89 2.60
C TYR A 221 10.89 12.10 1.34
N ASP A 222 10.12 11.10 0.89
CA ASP A 222 9.15 11.27 -0.19
C ASP A 222 8.12 12.35 0.19
N TYR A 223 7.58 12.28 1.41
CA TYR A 223 6.67 13.33 1.92
C TYR A 223 7.38 14.67 2.09
N ALA A 224 8.63 14.72 2.57
CA ALA A 224 9.37 15.98 2.65
C ALA A 224 9.50 16.65 1.27
N LEU A 225 9.82 15.87 0.23
CA LEU A 225 9.86 16.35 -1.15
C LEU A 225 8.48 16.79 -1.67
N PHE A 226 7.38 16.12 -1.27
CA PHE A 226 6.03 16.59 -1.56
C PHE A 226 5.74 17.95 -0.92
N GLY A 227 6.10 18.14 0.35
CA GLY A 227 5.97 19.42 1.04
C GLY A 227 6.74 20.54 0.31
N ILE A 228 7.97 20.25 -0.09
CA ILE A 228 8.81 21.20 -0.85
C ILE A 228 8.14 21.55 -2.19
N LYS A 229 7.61 20.56 -2.91
CA LYS A 229 6.84 20.79 -4.15
C LYS A 229 5.64 21.72 -3.92
N PHE A 230 4.92 21.57 -2.81
CA PHE A 230 3.81 22.47 -2.44
C PHE A 230 4.28 23.88 -2.12
N PHE A 231 5.43 24.02 -1.45
CA PHE A 231 6.05 25.31 -1.16
C PHE A 231 6.47 26.05 -2.44
N LEU A 232 7.12 25.35 -3.38
CA LEU A 232 7.51 25.94 -4.67
C LEU A 232 6.30 26.37 -5.50
N ARG A 233 5.17 25.68 -5.38
CA ARG A 233 3.89 26.05 -6.01
C ARG A 233 3.11 27.09 -5.21
N SER A 234 3.68 27.61 -4.12
CA SER A 234 3.05 28.55 -3.20
C SER A 234 1.72 28.07 -2.62
N VAL A 235 1.50 26.76 -2.53
CA VAL A 235 0.30 26.19 -1.90
C VAL A 235 0.35 26.36 -0.38
N ILE A 236 1.57 26.33 0.18
CA ILE A 236 1.87 26.51 1.61
C ILE A 236 2.93 27.58 1.80
N THR A 237 2.94 28.23 2.98
CA THR A 237 4.03 29.13 3.37
C THR A 237 5.25 28.35 3.84
N PHE A 238 6.39 29.04 4.03
CA PHE A 238 7.56 28.41 4.67
C PHE A 238 7.25 27.89 6.09
N SER A 239 6.43 28.63 6.85
CA SER A 239 6.04 28.21 8.21
C SER A 239 5.21 26.93 8.17
N ASP A 240 4.33 26.79 7.19
CA ASP A 240 3.52 25.59 7.01
C ASP A 240 4.36 24.41 6.51
N LEU A 241 5.33 24.66 5.61
CA LEU A 241 6.32 23.66 5.19
C LEU A 241 7.10 23.14 6.39
N ASP A 242 7.60 24.03 7.24
CA ASP A 242 8.38 23.64 8.41
C ASP A 242 7.56 22.79 9.38
N LYS A 243 6.32 23.20 9.65
CA LYS A 243 5.36 22.43 10.46
C LYS A 243 5.07 21.06 9.83
N PHE A 244 4.84 21.01 8.51
CA PHE A 244 4.57 19.78 7.78
C PHE A 244 5.73 18.78 7.93
N ILE A 245 6.96 19.21 7.65
CA ILE A 245 8.14 18.35 7.72
C ILE A 245 8.37 17.86 9.16
N GLN A 246 8.26 18.72 10.16
CA GLN A 246 8.38 18.31 11.56
C GLN A 246 7.37 17.23 11.95
N LEU A 247 6.11 17.38 11.52
CA LEU A 247 5.07 16.37 11.77
C LEU A 247 5.37 15.03 11.09
N ILE A 248 5.86 15.05 9.85
CA ILE A 248 6.27 13.84 9.11
C ILE A 248 7.41 13.12 9.85
N PHE A 249 8.47 13.82 10.24
CA PHE A 249 9.61 13.19 10.91
C PHE A 249 9.24 12.67 12.31
N MET A 250 8.46 13.44 13.09
CA MET A 250 7.94 12.98 14.38
C MET A 250 7.10 11.70 14.24
N LYS A 251 6.24 11.61 13.22
CA LYS A 251 5.45 10.40 12.97
C LYS A 251 6.31 9.26 12.44
N ALA A 252 7.32 9.54 11.61
CA ALA A 252 8.27 8.54 11.12
C ALA A 252 8.96 7.81 12.28
N GLU A 253 9.50 8.54 13.26
CA GLU A 253 10.13 7.95 14.45
C GLU A 253 9.18 7.00 15.22
N ASN A 254 7.92 7.42 15.39
CA ASN A 254 6.89 6.58 16.02
C ASN A 254 6.61 5.30 15.20
N TYR A 255 6.54 5.43 13.88
CA TYR A 255 6.32 4.29 12.99
C TYR A 255 7.52 3.33 13.01
N GLU A 256 8.75 3.85 13.01
CA GLU A 256 9.96 3.05 13.10
C GLU A 256 9.97 2.18 14.36
N MET A 257 9.65 2.77 15.52
CA MET A 257 9.56 2.02 16.78
C MET A 257 8.53 0.89 16.69
N ARG A 258 7.33 1.16 16.15
CA ARG A 258 6.27 0.15 16.01
C ARG A 258 6.64 -0.94 15.00
N LEU A 259 7.27 -0.60 13.88
CA LEU A 259 7.76 -1.55 12.88
C LEU A 259 8.85 -2.46 13.48
N ARG A 260 9.84 -1.88 14.16
CA ARG A 260 10.90 -2.64 14.84
C ARG A 260 10.32 -3.62 15.88
N HIS A 261 9.29 -3.21 16.62
CA HIS A 261 8.58 -4.09 17.53
C HIS A 261 7.86 -5.24 16.80
N ILE A 262 7.12 -4.95 15.74
CA ILE A 262 6.39 -5.96 14.94
C ILE A 262 7.37 -6.99 14.39
N PHE A 263 8.38 -6.56 13.63
CA PHE A 263 9.31 -7.49 12.98
C PHE A 263 10.26 -8.17 13.98
N GLY A 264 10.62 -7.48 15.07
CA GLY A 264 11.44 -8.03 16.16
C GLY A 264 10.80 -9.22 16.86
N LYS A 265 9.46 -9.22 17.05
CA LYS A 265 8.74 -10.39 17.59
C LYS A 265 8.89 -11.66 16.76
N HIS A 266 9.21 -11.51 15.47
CA HIS A 266 9.37 -12.61 14.53
C HIS A 266 10.85 -12.92 14.21
N ASN A 267 11.80 -12.32 14.95
CA ASN A 267 13.24 -12.45 14.73
C ASN A 267 13.67 -12.05 13.30
N ILE A 268 13.05 -11.01 12.76
CA ILE A 268 13.40 -10.44 11.45
C ILE A 268 14.34 -9.25 11.66
N ASN A 269 15.49 -9.28 11.00
CA ASN A 269 16.44 -8.17 10.98
C ASN A 269 15.92 -7.06 10.05
N LEU A 270 15.36 -6.01 10.66
CA LEU A 270 14.72 -4.90 9.96
C LEU A 270 15.69 -3.74 9.73
N SER A 271 15.90 -3.42 8.45
CA SER A 271 16.51 -2.16 8.02
C SER A 271 15.42 -1.24 7.46
N ILE A 272 15.14 -0.14 8.14
CA ILE A 272 14.26 0.92 7.62
C ILE A 272 15.14 1.90 6.84
N GLN A 273 14.75 2.19 5.61
CA GLN A 273 15.52 3.03 4.69
C GLN A 273 14.58 3.88 3.84
N SER A 274 15.10 4.97 3.27
CA SER A 274 14.47 5.72 2.19
C SER A 274 15.39 5.71 0.97
N PRO A 275 14.86 5.65 -0.26
CA PRO A 275 15.68 5.81 -1.47
C PRO A 275 16.37 7.18 -1.54
N PHE A 276 15.97 8.13 -0.70
CA PHE A 276 16.55 9.47 -0.60
C PHE A 276 17.54 9.62 0.57
N ASP A 277 17.89 8.55 1.27
CA ASP A 277 18.87 8.62 2.37
C ASP A 277 20.21 9.20 1.89
N ASN A 278 20.65 8.85 0.67
CA ASN A 278 21.88 9.40 0.10
C ASN A 278 21.76 10.88 -0.33
N LEU A 279 20.56 11.43 -0.45
CA LEU A 279 20.35 12.84 -0.76
C LEU A 279 20.61 13.73 0.45
N PHE A 280 20.11 13.30 1.61
CA PHE A 280 20.00 14.14 2.81
C PHE A 280 20.90 13.67 3.96
N GLY A 281 21.32 12.41 3.97
CA GLY A 281 22.10 11.81 5.05
C GLY A 281 21.31 11.67 6.37
N ASP A 282 22.06 11.47 7.45
CA ASP A 282 21.55 11.39 8.82
C ASP A 282 21.20 12.80 9.35
N ILE A 283 19.96 13.24 9.19
CA ILE A 283 19.48 14.50 9.80
C ILE A 283 18.95 14.19 11.20
N LYS A 284 19.67 14.64 12.25
CA LYS A 284 19.33 14.35 13.66
C LYS A 284 18.76 15.52 14.47
N GLU A 285 18.76 16.73 13.91
CA GLU A 285 18.36 17.94 14.66
C GLU A 285 16.99 18.47 14.22
N ALA A 286 15.95 18.17 15.04
CA ALA A 286 14.55 18.50 14.78
C ALA A 286 14.27 19.97 14.42
N ASN A 287 15.03 20.92 14.97
CA ASN A 287 14.76 22.36 14.84
C ASN A 287 15.33 23.00 13.56
N VAL A 288 16.09 22.25 12.76
CA VAL A 288 16.73 22.74 11.53
C VAL A 288 16.49 21.86 10.31
N ILE A 289 15.67 20.79 10.44
CA ILE A 289 15.41 19.81 9.36
C ILE A 289 15.02 20.52 8.06
N THR A 290 13.97 21.35 8.07
CA THR A 290 13.46 22.01 6.87
C THR A 290 14.52 22.88 6.19
N ARG A 291 15.25 23.67 6.97
CA ARG A 291 16.31 24.54 6.43
C ARG A 291 17.47 23.73 5.85
N HIS A 292 17.83 22.62 6.49
CA HIS A 292 18.84 21.70 6.00
C HIS A 292 18.42 21.05 4.68
N LEU A 293 17.17 20.54 4.60
CA LEU A 293 16.63 19.95 3.37
C LEU A 293 16.64 20.94 2.20
N LEU A 294 16.17 22.17 2.42
CA LEU A 294 16.18 23.20 1.38
C LEU A 294 17.60 23.60 0.96
N ALA A 295 18.53 23.73 1.92
CA ALA A 295 19.94 23.98 1.61
C ALA A 295 20.57 22.84 0.81
N CYS A 296 20.28 21.59 1.16
CA CYS A 296 20.75 20.41 0.42
C CYS A 296 20.26 20.41 -1.03
N LEU A 297 19.10 21.00 -1.30
CA LEU A 297 18.50 21.11 -2.63
C LEU A 297 18.83 22.42 -3.35
N ASN A 298 19.73 23.24 -2.80
CA ASN A 298 20.06 24.58 -3.30
C ASN A 298 18.84 25.52 -3.44
N LEU A 299 17.82 25.34 -2.60
CA LEU A 299 16.61 26.16 -2.59
C LEU A 299 16.75 27.28 -1.54
N PRO A 300 16.77 28.56 -1.95
CA PRO A 300 16.82 29.67 -1.00
C PRO A 300 15.44 29.86 -0.34
N TYR A 301 15.42 29.97 1.00
CA TYR A 301 14.17 29.99 1.77
C TYR A 301 13.90 31.31 2.52
N GLN A 302 14.89 32.20 2.62
CA GLN A 302 14.77 33.35 3.52
C GLN A 302 13.92 34.50 2.97
N GLN A 303 13.75 34.64 1.64
CA GLN A 303 13.03 35.78 1.02
C GLN A 303 12.43 35.51 -0.38
N GLN A 304 12.20 34.25 -0.78
CA GLN A 304 11.56 33.97 -2.08
C GLN A 304 10.05 33.80 -1.92
N ASP A 305 9.31 34.64 -2.65
CA ASP A 305 7.90 34.45 -2.92
C ASP A 305 7.76 33.82 -4.32
N TYR A 306 7.29 32.57 -4.36
CA TYR A 306 7.02 31.87 -5.61
C TYR A 306 5.62 32.17 -6.17
N SER A 307 4.81 33.00 -5.49
CA SER A 307 3.38 33.18 -5.80
C SER A 307 3.12 33.90 -7.12
N GLY A 308 4.14 34.54 -7.70
CA GLY A 308 4.10 35.22 -8.99
C GLY A 308 4.67 34.43 -10.17
N LEU A 309 5.12 33.19 -9.98
CA LEU A 309 5.69 32.40 -11.08
C LEU A 309 4.60 31.90 -12.04
N LEU A 310 4.86 32.06 -13.34
CA LEU A 310 4.04 31.47 -14.39
C LEU A 310 4.21 29.94 -14.45
N PRO A 311 3.24 29.18 -14.97
CA PRO A 311 3.33 27.72 -15.06
C PRO A 311 4.60 27.20 -15.74
N GLU A 312 5.08 27.87 -16.78
CA GLU A 312 6.32 27.52 -17.47
C GLU A 312 7.56 27.71 -16.58
N GLN A 313 7.58 28.78 -15.77
CA GLN A 313 8.67 29.05 -14.82
C GLN A 313 8.68 28.04 -13.67
N LEU A 314 7.50 27.63 -13.19
CA LEU A 314 7.36 26.55 -12.22
C LEU A 314 7.84 25.21 -12.77
N ALA A 315 7.57 24.92 -14.05
CA ALA A 315 8.05 23.70 -14.71
C ALA A 315 9.58 23.70 -14.83
N THR A 316 10.19 24.82 -15.23
CA THR A 316 11.66 24.96 -15.24
C THR A 316 12.26 24.78 -13.84
N LEU A 317 11.66 25.42 -12.83
CA LEU A 317 12.13 25.27 -11.44
C LEU A 317 12.04 23.82 -10.93
N GLU A 318 10.96 23.10 -11.27
CA GLU A 318 10.82 21.68 -10.93
C GLU A 318 11.87 20.82 -11.66
N GLN A 319 12.19 21.15 -12.91
CA GLN A 319 13.22 20.47 -13.68
C GLN A 319 14.62 20.71 -13.09
N ASP A 320 14.96 21.96 -12.74
CA ASP A 320 16.23 22.31 -12.11
C ASP A 320 16.38 21.59 -10.76
N LEU A 321 15.30 21.53 -9.96
CA LEU A 321 15.27 20.78 -8.71
C LEU A 321 15.54 19.29 -8.94
N VAL A 322 14.91 18.69 -9.96
CA VAL A 322 15.11 17.27 -10.30
C VAL A 322 16.57 17.01 -10.69
N GLU A 323 17.19 17.89 -11.47
CA GLU A 323 18.61 17.77 -11.84
C GLU A 323 19.51 17.79 -10.60
N VAL A 324 19.25 18.71 -9.65
CA VAL A 324 19.98 18.77 -8.37
C VAL A 324 19.79 17.49 -7.56
N ILE A 325 18.56 16.98 -7.46
CA ILE A 325 18.23 15.75 -6.73
C ILE A 325 19.00 14.56 -7.33
N ILE A 326 18.89 14.33 -8.63
CA ILE A 326 19.52 13.20 -9.31
C ILE A 326 21.05 13.28 -9.20
N THR A 327 21.62 14.47 -9.43
CA THR A 327 23.06 14.67 -9.29
C THR A 327 23.54 14.31 -7.89
N LYS A 328 22.84 14.77 -6.85
CA LYS A 328 23.23 14.50 -5.46
C LYS A 328 23.06 13.05 -5.07
N LEU A 329 21.97 12.41 -5.48
CA LEU A 329 21.76 10.97 -5.27
C LEU A 329 22.89 10.11 -5.85
N GLN A 330 23.52 10.55 -6.95
CA GLN A 330 24.63 9.86 -7.62
C GLN A 330 26.03 10.26 -7.11
N THR A 331 26.17 11.39 -6.42
CA THR A 331 27.49 11.97 -6.08
C THR A 331 27.76 12.08 -4.58
N HIS A 332 26.73 12.14 -3.75
CA HIS A 332 26.91 12.05 -2.30
C HIS A 332 27.35 10.63 -1.92
N ASN A 333 28.19 10.55 -0.88
CA ASN A 333 28.79 9.30 -0.41
C ASN A 333 28.31 8.93 1.01
N TYR A 334 27.11 9.37 1.41
CA TYR A 334 26.55 9.01 2.72
C TYR A 334 26.25 7.50 2.77
N TYR A 335 25.73 6.94 1.67
CA TYR A 335 25.45 5.52 1.52
C TYR A 335 25.90 5.05 0.12
N LEU A 336 27.07 4.41 0.05
CA LEU A 336 27.69 4.00 -1.23
C LEU A 336 26.80 3.04 -2.03
N ASP A 337 26.10 2.11 -1.36
CA ASP A 337 25.17 1.19 -2.05
C ASP A 337 24.04 1.95 -2.76
N HIS A 338 23.52 3.00 -2.12
CA HIS A 338 22.48 3.84 -2.69
C HIS A 338 23.02 4.63 -3.88
N GLN A 339 24.21 5.22 -3.73
CA GLN A 339 24.88 5.97 -4.79
C GLN A 339 25.04 5.15 -6.07
N GLU A 340 25.63 3.95 -5.94
CA GLU A 340 25.87 3.05 -7.07
C GLU A 340 24.56 2.60 -7.72
N THR A 341 23.54 2.27 -6.91
CA THR A 341 22.25 1.84 -7.45
C THR A 341 21.50 2.98 -8.13
N TRP A 342 21.54 4.20 -7.60
CA TRP A 342 21.00 5.38 -8.30
C TRP A 342 21.68 5.58 -9.64
N LEU A 343 23.02 5.56 -9.68
CA LEU A 343 23.80 5.70 -10.91
C LEU A 343 23.43 4.62 -11.95
N ASP A 344 23.33 3.35 -11.53
CA ASP A 344 22.93 2.25 -12.40
C ASP A 344 21.52 2.44 -12.98
N LEU A 345 20.56 2.80 -12.14
CA LEU A 345 19.15 2.93 -12.52
C LEU A 345 18.91 4.12 -13.44
N THR A 346 19.52 5.27 -13.16
CA THR A 346 19.40 6.47 -14.00
C THR A 346 20.00 6.25 -15.37
N ASN A 347 21.16 5.57 -15.46
CA ASN A 347 21.83 5.29 -16.73
C ASN A 347 21.02 4.34 -17.63
N ARG A 348 20.12 3.54 -17.04
CA ARG A 348 19.31 2.53 -17.73
C ARG A 348 17.87 2.98 -17.97
N ASN A 349 17.46 4.10 -17.40
CA ASN A 349 16.10 4.60 -17.54
C ASN A 349 15.92 5.31 -18.89
N ASN A 350 15.34 4.60 -19.86
CA ASN A 350 15.18 5.10 -21.23
C ASN A 350 14.12 6.19 -21.39
N THR A 351 13.25 6.41 -20.40
CA THR A 351 12.14 7.39 -20.50
C THR A 351 12.53 8.79 -20.06
N GLY A 352 13.76 8.99 -19.57
CA GLY A 352 14.19 10.23 -18.94
C GLY A 352 13.54 10.46 -17.57
N ILE A 353 14.07 11.44 -16.83
CA ILE A 353 13.55 11.90 -15.53
C ILE A 353 13.33 13.40 -15.69
N THR A 354 12.09 13.85 -15.68
CA THR A 354 11.75 15.25 -16.06
C THR A 354 11.07 16.04 -14.96
N ASN A 355 10.52 15.36 -13.97
CA ASN A 355 9.75 15.94 -12.88
C ASN A 355 9.88 15.05 -11.63
N LEU A 356 9.38 15.53 -10.48
CA LEU A 356 9.48 14.79 -9.22
C LEU A 356 8.72 13.45 -9.25
N GLU A 357 7.64 13.32 -10.02
CA GLU A 357 6.91 12.03 -10.11
C GLU A 357 7.74 10.94 -10.79
N ASP A 358 8.57 11.32 -11.78
CA ASP A 358 9.51 10.37 -12.41
C ASP A 358 10.60 9.95 -11.42
N VAL A 359 11.06 10.87 -10.57
CA VAL A 359 11.99 10.55 -9.48
C VAL A 359 11.35 9.55 -8.51
N PHE A 360 10.13 9.80 -8.04
CA PHE A 360 9.44 8.89 -7.10
C PHE A 360 9.19 7.50 -7.69
N LYS A 361 8.82 7.40 -8.97
CA LYS A 361 8.70 6.10 -9.65
C LYS A 361 10.02 5.35 -9.62
N LEU A 362 11.13 6.00 -9.98
CA LEU A 362 12.44 5.36 -10.00
C LEU A 362 12.93 5.00 -8.58
N ALA A 363 12.70 5.89 -7.61
CA ALA A 363 13.03 5.71 -6.20
C ALA A 363 12.36 4.47 -5.59
N ASN A 364 11.09 4.24 -5.90
CA ASN A 364 10.38 3.04 -5.46
C ASN A 364 11.01 1.73 -6.02
N SER A 365 11.41 1.74 -7.30
CA SER A 365 12.13 0.60 -7.90
C SER A 365 13.53 0.39 -7.32
N MET A 366 14.16 1.46 -6.87
CA MET A 366 15.50 1.45 -6.29
C MET A 366 15.57 0.63 -5.02
N MET A 367 14.55 0.68 -4.16
CA MET A 367 14.51 -0.11 -2.94
C MET A 367 14.50 -1.62 -3.21
N ILE A 368 13.80 -2.07 -4.26
CA ILE A 368 13.85 -3.48 -4.69
C ILE A 368 15.22 -3.82 -5.28
N ALA A 369 15.83 -2.89 -6.03
CA ALA A 369 17.15 -3.06 -6.61
C ALA A 369 18.24 -3.20 -5.53
N ILE A 370 18.24 -2.36 -4.49
CA ILE A 370 19.16 -2.47 -3.34
C ILE A 370 19.02 -3.86 -2.68
N ALA A 371 17.79 -4.31 -2.46
CA ALA A 371 17.53 -5.61 -1.81
C ALA A 371 17.97 -6.82 -2.66
N SER A 372 18.09 -6.68 -3.98
CA SER A 372 18.45 -7.76 -4.89
C SER A 372 19.91 -7.72 -5.36
N LYS A 373 20.55 -6.54 -5.33
CA LYS A 373 21.92 -6.34 -5.84
C LYS A 373 22.91 -7.35 -5.26
N GLY A 374 23.66 -8.02 -6.14
CA GLY A 374 24.68 -8.99 -5.76
C GLY A 374 24.14 -10.31 -5.15
N LYS A 375 22.82 -10.51 -5.12
CA LYS A 375 22.20 -11.78 -4.69
C LYS A 375 22.04 -12.74 -5.87
N LYS A 376 21.60 -13.98 -5.63
CA LYS A 376 21.27 -14.91 -6.74
C LYS A 376 19.83 -14.69 -7.22
N HIS A 377 19.54 -15.18 -8.44
CA HIS A 377 18.18 -15.24 -8.98
C HIS A 377 17.19 -15.84 -7.99
N ASN A 378 16.11 -15.10 -7.74
CA ASN A 378 15.00 -15.51 -6.89
C ASN A 378 15.38 -15.78 -5.42
N GLU A 379 16.46 -15.19 -4.88
CA GLU A 379 16.77 -15.19 -3.43
C GLU A 379 16.15 -13.99 -2.67
N THR A 380 15.70 -12.98 -3.41
CA THR A 380 15.01 -11.79 -2.88
C THR A 380 13.53 -11.86 -3.21
N CYS A 381 12.68 -11.55 -2.23
CA CYS A 381 11.23 -11.45 -2.40
C CYS A 381 10.72 -10.06 -2.08
N SER A 382 10.03 -9.42 -3.04
CA SER A 382 9.26 -8.20 -2.82
C SER A 382 7.86 -8.57 -2.37
N ILE A 383 7.44 -8.10 -1.19
CA ILE A 383 6.09 -8.31 -0.66
C ILE A 383 5.40 -6.95 -0.56
N LEU A 384 4.40 -6.69 -1.39
CA LEU A 384 3.69 -5.40 -1.42
C LEU A 384 2.16 -5.58 -1.42
N PRO A 385 1.39 -4.64 -0.84
CA PRO A 385 -0.05 -4.60 -1.06
C PRO A 385 -0.38 -4.28 -2.53
N LEU A 386 -1.59 -4.61 -2.96
CA LEU A 386 -2.04 -4.44 -4.34
C LEU A 386 -2.05 -2.96 -4.74
N THR A 387 -2.39 -2.07 -3.81
CA THR A 387 -2.26 -0.61 -3.97
C THR A 387 -0.84 -0.15 -4.33
N GLU A 388 0.20 -0.92 -3.99
CA GLU A 388 1.62 -0.61 -4.27
C GLU A 388 2.25 -1.48 -5.37
N LYS A 389 1.47 -2.35 -6.01
CA LYS A 389 1.96 -3.31 -7.04
C LYS A 389 2.73 -2.64 -8.19
N GLN A 390 2.40 -1.38 -8.54
CA GLN A 390 3.08 -0.63 -9.59
C GLN A 390 4.60 -0.56 -9.39
N ILE A 391 5.06 -0.58 -8.13
CA ILE A 391 6.48 -0.58 -7.80
C ILE A 391 7.17 -1.85 -8.33
N GLN A 392 6.58 -3.02 -8.07
CA GLN A 392 7.09 -4.31 -8.58
C GLN A 392 7.08 -4.36 -10.12
N VAL A 393 6.01 -3.85 -10.75
CA VAL A 393 5.88 -3.80 -12.22
C VAL A 393 6.94 -2.88 -12.82
N HIS A 394 7.15 -1.71 -12.24
CA HIS A 394 8.13 -0.75 -12.71
C HIS A 394 9.56 -1.30 -12.52
N HIS A 395 9.90 -1.84 -11.35
CA HIS A 395 11.20 -2.49 -11.12
C HIS A 395 11.47 -3.58 -12.15
N SER A 396 10.47 -4.44 -12.41
CA SER A 396 10.58 -5.53 -13.41
C SER A 396 10.75 -5.02 -14.85
N SER A 397 10.37 -3.78 -15.14
CA SER A 397 10.51 -3.17 -16.47
C SER A 397 11.89 -2.57 -16.72
N ILE A 398 12.62 -2.23 -15.65
CA ILE A 398 14.00 -1.77 -15.73
C ILE A 398 14.83 -3.01 -16.03
N LYS A 399 15.36 -3.14 -17.26
CA LYS A 399 16.22 -4.28 -17.64
C LYS A 399 17.55 -4.15 -16.91
N ILE A 400 17.64 -4.76 -15.74
CA ILE A 400 18.84 -4.67 -14.93
C ILE A 400 19.81 -5.81 -15.29
N SER A 401 21.10 -5.48 -15.32
CA SER A 401 22.20 -6.39 -15.67
C SER A 401 22.26 -7.63 -14.76
N ASP A 402 23.21 -8.53 -15.04
CA ASP A 402 23.52 -9.68 -14.18
C ASP A 402 23.74 -9.32 -12.69
N SER A 403 24.13 -8.07 -12.40
CA SER A 403 24.32 -7.56 -11.03
C SER A 403 23.03 -7.46 -10.21
N TYR A 404 21.86 -7.45 -10.86
CA TYR A 404 20.55 -7.29 -10.25
C TYR A 404 19.65 -8.44 -10.70
N PRO A 405 19.68 -9.55 -9.97
CA PRO A 405 18.95 -10.74 -10.33
C PRO A 405 17.44 -10.51 -10.36
N SER A 406 16.75 -11.33 -11.16
CA SER A 406 15.30 -11.49 -11.10
C SER A 406 14.80 -11.67 -9.65
N VAL A 407 13.82 -10.84 -9.28
CA VAL A 407 13.18 -10.83 -7.96
C VAL A 407 11.86 -11.62 -8.00
N PHE A 408 11.57 -12.29 -6.90
CA PHE A 408 10.27 -12.90 -6.70
C PHE A 408 9.27 -11.86 -6.17
N ASN A 409 8.12 -11.70 -6.81
CA ASN A 409 7.12 -10.71 -6.40
C ASN A 409 5.91 -11.41 -5.78
N MET A 410 5.55 -10.98 -4.57
CA MET A 410 4.34 -11.34 -3.86
C MET A 410 3.49 -10.08 -3.68
N THR A 411 2.31 -10.09 -4.29
CA THR A 411 1.33 -9.02 -4.13
C THR A 411 0.18 -9.51 -3.25
N VAL A 412 -0.16 -8.79 -2.19
CA VAL A 412 -1.27 -9.12 -1.28
C VAL A 412 -2.46 -8.20 -1.57
N VAL A 413 -3.69 -8.73 -1.59
CA VAL A 413 -4.89 -7.89 -1.75
C VAL A 413 -5.09 -7.03 -0.50
N ASP A 414 -5.34 -5.73 -0.69
CA ASP A 414 -5.68 -4.83 0.41
C ASP A 414 -6.94 -5.32 1.15
N PRO A 415 -6.89 -5.43 2.50
CA PRO A 415 -7.94 -6.09 3.28
C PRO A 415 -9.19 -5.21 3.49
N VAL A 416 -9.04 -3.90 3.35
CA VAL A 416 -10.06 -2.88 3.57
C VAL A 416 -10.19 -2.03 2.32
N ILE A 417 -11.39 -2.01 1.75
CA ILE A 417 -11.73 -1.25 0.54
C ILE A 417 -12.85 -0.29 0.93
N THR A 418 -12.64 1.01 0.76
CA THR A 418 -13.60 2.04 1.17
C THR A 418 -14.09 2.85 -0.02
N TYR A 419 -15.38 3.15 -0.03
CA TYR A 419 -16.06 3.95 -1.04
C TYR A 419 -16.77 5.17 -0.43
N SER A 420 -16.55 6.32 -1.05
CA SER A 420 -17.06 7.66 -0.75
C SER A 420 -16.98 8.45 -2.05
N ALA A 421 -17.50 9.66 -2.08
CA ALA A 421 -17.46 10.55 -3.23
C ALA A 421 -16.04 10.85 -3.72
N LYS A 422 -15.03 10.76 -2.84
CA LYS A 422 -13.65 11.15 -3.13
C LYS A 422 -12.66 9.98 -3.23
N ASN A 423 -13.02 8.76 -2.83
CA ASN A 423 -12.11 7.62 -2.87
C ASN A 423 -12.57 6.49 -3.81
N LYS A 424 -11.61 5.85 -4.46
CA LYS A 424 -11.84 4.79 -5.46
C LYS A 424 -11.44 3.42 -4.92
N GLY A 425 -11.98 3.08 -3.75
CA GLY A 425 -11.64 1.85 -3.03
C GLY A 425 -10.39 1.94 -2.15
N ILE A 426 -9.78 3.12 -2.02
CA ILE A 426 -8.49 3.31 -1.33
C ILE A 426 -8.72 3.89 0.07
N LEU A 427 -8.42 3.11 1.11
CA LEU A 427 -8.56 3.51 2.52
C LEU A 427 -7.73 4.74 2.89
N PHE A 428 -6.57 4.92 2.24
CA PHE A 428 -5.65 6.04 2.45
C PHE A 428 -6.34 7.42 2.37
N TYR A 429 -7.37 7.54 1.53
CA TYR A 429 -8.14 8.77 1.31
C TYR A 429 -9.52 8.76 2.00
N GLN A 430 -9.74 7.89 2.99
CA GLN A 430 -11.01 7.83 3.72
C GLN A 430 -11.06 8.93 4.79
N ASP A 431 -11.96 9.90 4.59
CA ASP A 431 -12.18 11.01 5.52
C ASP A 431 -13.52 10.86 6.28
N ALA A 432 -14.61 10.54 5.57
CA ALA A 432 -15.93 10.36 6.17
C ALA A 432 -16.04 9.06 6.99
N GLY A 433 -16.79 9.06 8.09
CA GLY A 433 -16.97 7.88 8.96
C GLY A 433 -15.68 7.28 9.53
N ARG A 434 -14.61 8.07 9.60
CA ARG A 434 -13.29 7.64 10.05
C ARG A 434 -13.29 7.17 11.51
N GLU A 435 -14.01 7.85 12.38
CA GLU A 435 -14.15 7.46 13.80
C GLU A 435 -14.83 6.10 13.94
N THR A 436 -15.97 5.92 13.29
CA THR A 436 -16.69 4.65 13.25
C THR A 436 -15.84 3.54 12.65
N LEU A 437 -15.05 3.85 11.61
CA LEU A 437 -14.14 2.87 11.01
C LEU A 437 -13.00 2.52 11.97
N ALA A 438 -12.42 3.51 12.67
CA ALA A 438 -11.40 3.25 13.70
C ALA A 438 -11.93 2.26 14.74
N GLU A 439 -13.13 2.52 15.28
CA GLU A 439 -13.80 1.64 16.26
C GLU A 439 -14.04 0.23 15.72
N LEU A 440 -14.45 0.08 14.46
CA LEU A 440 -14.61 -1.24 13.83
C LEU A 440 -13.29 -2.01 13.78
N LEU A 441 -12.20 -1.32 13.44
CA LEU A 441 -10.87 -1.93 13.29
C LEU A 441 -10.22 -2.25 14.63
N THR A 442 -10.29 -1.34 15.60
CA THR A 442 -9.61 -1.47 16.90
C THR A 442 -10.44 -2.25 17.90
N ASP A 443 -11.69 -1.85 18.10
CA ASP A 443 -12.49 -2.31 19.23
C ASP A 443 -13.25 -3.59 18.85
N LYS A 444 -13.90 -3.57 17.68
CA LYS A 444 -14.59 -4.76 17.14
C LYS A 444 -13.62 -5.75 16.49
N LYS A 445 -12.37 -5.36 16.23
CA LYS A 445 -11.34 -6.21 15.59
C LYS A 445 -11.85 -6.87 14.31
N ILE A 446 -12.66 -6.15 13.53
CA ILE A 446 -13.41 -6.70 12.40
C ILE A 446 -12.50 -7.41 11.38
N LEU A 447 -11.28 -6.90 11.20
CA LEU A 447 -10.27 -7.49 10.33
C LEU A 447 -9.85 -8.90 10.74
N GLN A 448 -9.71 -9.18 12.05
CA GLN A 448 -9.36 -10.52 12.52
C GLN A 448 -10.42 -11.54 12.13
N TYR A 449 -11.68 -11.15 12.10
CA TYR A 449 -12.78 -11.98 11.65
C TYR A 449 -12.79 -12.14 10.11
N ALA A 450 -12.52 -11.08 9.36
CA ALA A 450 -12.35 -11.16 7.90
C ALA A 450 -11.23 -12.14 7.52
N TYR A 451 -10.09 -12.10 8.19
CA TYR A 451 -8.98 -13.04 7.92
C TYR A 451 -9.33 -14.49 8.26
N LYS A 452 -10.13 -14.71 9.31
CA LYS A 452 -10.67 -16.05 9.62
C LYS A 452 -11.60 -16.54 8.51
N ASN A 453 -12.38 -15.67 7.88
CA ASN A 453 -13.26 -16.04 6.77
C ASN A 453 -12.48 -16.54 5.54
N ILE A 454 -11.24 -16.07 5.33
CA ILE A 454 -10.41 -16.57 4.23
C ILE A 454 -10.04 -18.06 4.42
N SER A 455 -9.92 -18.53 5.67
CA SER A 455 -9.53 -19.92 5.98
C SER A 455 -10.47 -20.96 5.36
N PHE A 456 -11.76 -20.62 5.17
CA PHE A 456 -12.73 -21.51 4.56
C PHE A 456 -12.43 -21.78 3.09
N PHE A 457 -11.83 -20.82 2.38
CA PHE A 457 -11.44 -20.96 0.97
C PHE A 457 -10.07 -21.59 0.78
N ALA A 458 -9.19 -21.50 1.80
CA ALA A 458 -7.88 -22.13 1.77
C ALA A 458 -7.95 -23.65 2.03
N ASN A 459 -8.88 -24.09 2.91
CA ASN A 459 -8.87 -25.45 3.48
C ASN A 459 -9.84 -26.47 2.82
N HIS A 460 -10.80 -26.07 1.99
CA HIS A 460 -11.87 -26.99 1.53
C HIS A 460 -11.82 -27.28 0.03
N ALA A 461 -11.69 -28.57 -0.29
CA ALA A 461 -12.16 -29.15 -1.55
C ALA A 461 -13.62 -29.56 -1.41
N SER A 462 -14.39 -29.34 -2.47
CA SER A 462 -15.66 -30.02 -2.77
C SER A 462 -16.80 -29.88 -1.75
N GLN A 463 -17.41 -28.69 -1.68
CA GLN A 463 -18.88 -28.59 -1.63
C GLN A 463 -19.31 -27.40 -2.49
N ILE A 464 -19.76 -27.70 -3.70
CA ILE A 464 -20.31 -26.73 -4.65
C ILE A 464 -21.72 -26.36 -4.16
N GLY A 465 -21.92 -25.10 -3.77
CA GLY A 465 -23.23 -24.50 -3.50
C GLY A 465 -23.23 -23.57 -2.30
N ASP A 466 -24.15 -22.59 -2.29
CA ASP A 466 -24.35 -21.58 -1.24
C ASP A 466 -24.74 -22.15 0.15
N ASN A 467 -24.79 -23.47 0.30
CA ASN A 467 -25.07 -24.16 1.57
C ASN A 467 -23.77 -24.42 2.34
N TYR A 468 -23.16 -23.35 2.84
CA TYR A 468 -22.13 -23.43 3.87
C TYR A 468 -22.79 -23.68 5.24
N ASP A 469 -22.14 -24.45 6.11
CA ASP A 469 -22.50 -24.50 7.54
C ASP A 469 -22.18 -23.14 8.18
N THR A 470 -23.17 -22.25 8.21
CA THR A 470 -23.08 -20.87 8.69
C THR A 470 -22.78 -20.78 10.19
N ASN A 471 -22.84 -21.89 10.93
CA ASN A 471 -22.68 -21.90 12.39
C ASN A 471 -21.23 -21.73 12.87
N THR A 472 -20.23 -21.88 12.00
CA THR A 472 -18.80 -21.73 12.38
C THR A 472 -18.16 -20.44 11.88
N ARG A 473 -18.83 -19.69 10.99
CA ARG A 473 -18.32 -18.41 10.48
C ARG A 473 -18.66 -17.28 11.44
N PRO A 474 -17.70 -16.37 11.70
CA PRO A 474 -18.02 -15.09 12.31
C PRO A 474 -19.09 -14.35 11.49
N SER A 475 -20.31 -14.26 12.03
CA SER A 475 -21.39 -13.48 11.43
C SER A 475 -21.13 -11.99 11.63
N LEU A 476 -21.18 -11.22 10.54
CA LEU A 476 -21.03 -9.76 10.57
C LEU A 476 -22.02 -9.12 11.55
N ALA A 477 -23.32 -9.44 11.45
CA ALA A 477 -24.34 -8.96 12.38
C ALA A 477 -23.99 -9.26 13.85
N THR A 478 -23.51 -10.47 14.15
CA THR A 478 -23.08 -10.82 15.52
C THR A 478 -21.89 -9.96 15.99
N ILE A 479 -20.94 -9.66 15.12
CA ILE A 479 -19.78 -8.82 15.45
C ILE A 479 -20.20 -7.38 15.72
N LEU A 480 -21.04 -6.83 14.84
CA LEU A 480 -21.50 -5.43 14.91
C LEU A 480 -22.39 -5.16 16.13
N HIS A 481 -23.16 -6.15 16.57
CA HIS A 481 -24.12 -6.00 17.68
C HIS A 481 -23.62 -6.56 19.03
N LYS A 482 -22.41 -7.11 19.10
CA LYS A 482 -21.77 -7.43 20.39
C LYS A 482 -21.39 -6.13 21.08
N SER A 483 -22.03 -5.84 22.22
CA SER A 483 -21.76 -4.69 23.08
C SER A 483 -20.33 -4.70 23.59
#